data_AF-A0A8C0QL81-F1
#
_entry.id   AF-A0A8C0QL81-F1
#
_cell.length_a   1.000
_cell.length_b   1.000
_cell.length_c   1.000
_cell.angle_alpha   90.00
_cell.angle_beta   90.00
_cell.angle_gamma   90.00
#
_symmetry.space_group_name_H-M   'P 1'
#
loop_
_entity.id
_entity.type
_entity.pdbx_description
1 polymer ?
#
loop_
_entity_poly.entity_id
_entity_poly.type
_entity_poly.pdbx_seq_one_letter_code
_entity_poly.pdbx_strand_id
1 'polypeptide(L)'
;MSPEESVRIKLQSIFTRNSVLDLQRRVWGWVPVLSAVRRKNSPIVLCHTVRYHVKVLAGRGFSLEELWVAGIHKKVAWTSGISVDPWRRNKTTESLQAHMQRLKDYRSNLILCPRKSLASKKGDSSAEELKLVTQLTGLVMPIRNVYKEKARVITEEEKNFKAFASLHMACANARLFGIRAKRAKEAAEQDVEKKK
;
A
#
# COMPACT_ATOMS: atom_id res chain seq x y z
N MET A 1 -26.87 -1.45 6.18
CA MET A 1 -26.06 -1.80 4.99
C MET A 1 -24.90 -2.64 5.50
N SER A 2 -24.81 -3.87 5.03
CA SER A 2 -24.23 -5.06 5.67
C SER A 2 -22.81 -4.90 6.29
N PRO A 3 -22.55 -5.52 7.48
CA PRO A 3 -21.22 -5.61 8.06
C PRO A 3 -20.27 -6.36 7.14
N GLU A 4 -19.01 -5.92 7.14
CA GLU A 4 -17.95 -6.40 6.28
C GLU A 4 -17.72 -7.90 6.47
N GLU A 5 -18.01 -8.69 5.43
CA GLU A 5 -17.60 -10.09 5.36
C GLU A 5 -16.07 -10.14 5.36
N SER A 6 -15.50 -10.42 6.53
CA SER A 6 -14.09 -10.71 6.75
C SER A 6 -13.74 -12.00 6.02
N VAL A 7 -13.45 -11.92 4.72
CA VAL A 7 -13.03 -13.09 3.96
C VAL A 7 -11.54 -13.37 4.24
N ARG A 8 -11.29 -14.43 5.01
CA ARG A 8 -9.95 -14.89 5.37
C ARG A 8 -9.21 -15.47 4.16
N ILE A 9 -7.90 -15.22 4.07
CA ILE A 9 -7.08 -15.47 2.88
C ILE A 9 -6.19 -16.69 3.11
N LYS A 10 -6.29 -17.72 2.25
CA LYS A 10 -5.47 -18.95 2.31
C LYS A 10 -4.22 -18.83 1.45
N LEU A 11 -3.04 -19.13 1.99
CA LEU A 11 -1.84 -19.44 1.18
C LEU A 11 -1.22 -20.77 1.61
N GLN A 12 -0.98 -21.67 0.65
CA GLN A 12 -0.16 -22.87 0.87
C GLN A 12 1.28 -22.63 0.39
N SER A 13 2.24 -22.95 1.26
CA SER A 13 3.67 -23.04 0.94
C SER A 13 3.92 -24.29 0.08
N ILE A 14 4.23 -24.10 -1.21
CA ILE A 14 4.55 -25.19 -2.14
C ILE A 14 5.99 -25.63 -1.90
N PHE A 15 6.19 -26.77 -1.23
CA PHE A 15 7.32 -27.65 -1.52
C PHE A 15 7.10 -29.07 -0.97
N THR A 16 6.52 -29.94 -1.80
CA THR A 16 6.61 -31.41 -1.67
C THR A 16 6.85 -32.01 -3.06
N ARG A 17 8.11 -32.33 -3.38
CA ARG A 17 8.40 -33.44 -4.31
C ARG A 17 8.32 -34.71 -3.46
N ASN A 18 7.15 -35.34 -3.41
CA ASN A 18 6.99 -36.71 -2.90
C ASN A 18 6.79 -37.63 -4.10
N SER A 19 7.76 -38.50 -4.35
CA SER A 19 7.90 -39.38 -5.52
C SER A 19 6.85 -40.49 -5.66
N VAL A 20 5.89 -40.59 -4.74
CA VAL A 20 4.93 -41.72 -4.70
C VAL A 20 3.56 -41.35 -5.29
N LEU A 21 3.28 -40.07 -5.53
CA LEU A 21 1.99 -39.59 -6.06
C LEU A 21 2.01 -39.23 -7.57
N ASP A 22 3.10 -39.54 -8.29
CA ASP A 22 3.23 -39.23 -9.73
C ASP A 22 2.63 -40.30 -10.66
N LEU A 23 2.30 -41.50 -10.16
CA LEU A 23 1.73 -42.57 -10.98
C LEU A 23 0.20 -42.50 -11.15
N GLN A 24 -0.51 -41.74 -10.32
CA GLN A 24 -1.97 -41.52 -10.43
C GLN A 24 -2.35 -40.19 -11.13
N ARG A 25 -1.38 -39.46 -11.69
CA ARG A 25 -1.62 -38.19 -12.42
C ARG A 25 -1.90 -38.34 -13.91
N ARG A 26 -1.95 -39.56 -14.45
CA ARG A 26 -2.10 -39.80 -15.90
C ARG A 26 -3.54 -40.04 -16.38
N VAL A 27 -4.51 -40.30 -15.51
CA VAL A 27 -5.83 -40.81 -15.94
C VAL A 27 -6.97 -39.79 -15.81
N TRP A 28 -6.80 -38.70 -15.07
CA TRP A 28 -7.85 -37.69 -14.92
C TRP A 28 -7.28 -36.32 -15.24
N GLY A 29 -7.95 -35.62 -16.16
CA GLY A 29 -7.53 -34.33 -16.72
C GLY A 29 -7.07 -33.34 -15.66
N TRP A 30 -6.10 -32.51 -16.05
CA TRP A 30 -5.52 -31.44 -15.24
C TRP A 30 -6.60 -30.55 -14.59
N VAL A 31 -6.92 -30.82 -13.32
CA VAL A 31 -7.51 -29.83 -12.44
C VAL A 31 -6.34 -29.10 -11.77
N PRO A 32 -6.11 -27.80 -12.03
CA PRO A 32 -5.03 -27.06 -11.40
C PRO A 32 -5.15 -27.12 -9.88
N VAL A 33 -4.03 -27.42 -9.21
CA VAL A 33 -3.93 -27.48 -7.75
C VAL A 33 -4.53 -26.21 -7.13
N LEU A 34 -5.55 -26.43 -6.30
CA LEU A 34 -6.59 -25.49 -5.87
C LEU A 34 -6.16 -24.49 -4.77
N SER A 35 -4.88 -24.09 -4.67
CA SER A 35 -4.41 -23.45 -3.43
C SER A 35 -3.36 -22.33 -3.54
N ALA A 36 -3.19 -21.74 -4.73
CA ALA A 36 -2.40 -20.52 -4.86
C ALA A 36 -3.33 -19.31 -4.97
N VAL A 37 -3.21 -18.35 -4.04
CA VAL A 37 -3.65 -16.99 -4.34
C VAL A 37 -2.78 -16.51 -5.50
N ARG A 38 -3.35 -16.55 -6.70
CA ARG A 38 -2.66 -16.14 -7.93
C ARG A 38 -2.26 -14.66 -7.90
N ARG A 39 -2.84 -13.88 -6.97
CA ARG A 39 -2.68 -12.42 -6.84
C ARG A 39 -2.12 -12.06 -5.45
N LYS A 40 -0.88 -11.60 -5.42
CA LYS A 40 -0.18 -11.19 -4.18
C LYS A 40 -0.82 -9.94 -3.57
N ASN A 41 -0.68 -9.77 -2.25
CA ASN A 41 -1.03 -8.51 -1.61
C ASN A 41 -0.07 -7.41 -2.09
N SER A 42 -0.64 -6.33 -2.61
CA SER A 42 0.07 -5.18 -3.17
C SER A 42 -0.24 -3.90 -2.37
N PRO A 43 0.70 -2.97 -2.27
CA PRO A 43 0.49 -1.68 -1.61
C PRO A 43 -0.40 -0.76 -2.45
N ILE A 44 -0.82 0.31 -1.81
CA ILE A 44 -1.60 1.39 -2.41
C ILE A 44 -0.59 2.38 -3.04
N VAL A 45 -0.77 2.73 -4.32
CA VAL A 45 0.17 3.63 -5.01
C VAL A 45 -0.58 4.68 -5.79
N LEU A 46 -0.12 5.93 -5.70
CA LEU A 46 -0.58 7.03 -6.52
C LEU A 46 0.23 7.11 -7.82
N CYS A 47 -0.42 7.54 -8.90
CA CYS A 47 0.28 7.75 -10.17
C CYS A 47 1.18 8.99 -10.13
N HIS A 48 2.24 8.98 -10.94
CA HIS A 48 3.31 9.98 -10.88
C HIS A 48 2.96 11.36 -11.46
N THR A 49 1.97 11.48 -12.34
CA THR A 49 1.70 12.74 -13.06
C THR A 49 0.56 13.54 -12.44
N VAL A 50 0.58 14.87 -12.59
CA VAL A 50 -0.47 15.77 -12.10
C VAL A 50 -1.86 15.38 -12.64
N ARG A 51 -1.96 14.80 -13.84
CA ARG A 51 -3.26 14.34 -14.35
C ARG A 51 -3.81 13.11 -13.61
N TYR A 52 -2.93 12.23 -13.11
CA TYR A 52 -3.33 10.92 -12.58
C TYR A 52 -3.05 10.74 -11.09
N HIS A 53 -2.42 11.70 -10.40
CA HIS A 53 -2.08 11.57 -8.98
C HIS A 53 -3.29 11.32 -8.06
N VAL A 54 -4.49 11.71 -8.49
CA VAL A 54 -5.75 11.41 -7.78
C VAL A 54 -6.20 9.95 -7.89
N LYS A 55 -5.67 9.23 -8.89
CA LYS A 55 -5.97 7.81 -9.10
C LYS A 55 -5.05 6.96 -8.24
N VAL A 56 -5.65 5.97 -7.61
CA VAL A 56 -4.96 5.00 -6.76
C VAL A 56 -4.94 3.66 -7.47
N LEU A 57 -3.79 2.99 -7.44
CA LEU A 57 -3.56 1.69 -8.08
C LEU A 57 -2.99 0.69 -7.09
N ALA A 58 -3.12 -0.60 -7.43
CA ALA A 58 -2.35 -1.65 -6.78
C ALA A 58 -0.91 -1.60 -7.30
N GLY A 59 0.02 -1.30 -6.41
CA GLY A 59 1.45 -1.20 -6.74
C GLY A 59 2.11 -2.55 -7.02
N ARG A 60 3.37 -2.49 -7.44
CA ARG A 60 4.20 -3.68 -7.69
C ARG A 60 4.47 -4.49 -6.41
N GLY A 61 4.83 -3.82 -5.31
CA GLY A 61 5.14 -4.46 -4.04
C GLY A 61 5.51 -3.46 -2.95
N PHE A 62 5.46 -3.91 -1.70
CA PHE A 62 5.79 -3.12 -0.50
C PHE A 62 7.29 -2.80 -0.44
N SER A 63 7.64 -1.65 0.13
CA SER A 63 9.04 -1.26 0.32
C SER A 63 9.65 -2.02 1.50
N LEU A 64 10.98 -2.03 1.57
CA LEU A 64 11.69 -2.69 2.69
C LEU A 64 11.43 -2.00 4.03
N GLU A 65 11.25 -0.69 4.01
CA GLU A 65 10.99 0.12 5.21
C GLU A 65 9.60 -0.20 5.79
N GLU A 66 8.57 -0.31 4.96
CA GLU A 66 7.23 -0.70 5.38
C GLU A 66 7.21 -2.08 6.04
N LEU A 67 7.92 -3.03 5.43
CA LEU A 67 8.03 -4.39 5.95
C LEU A 67 8.79 -4.42 7.27
N TRP A 68 9.85 -3.63 7.40
CA TRP A 68 10.62 -3.52 8.63
C TRP A 68 9.76 -2.96 9.77
N VAL A 69 9.02 -1.86 9.52
CA VAL A 69 8.10 -1.26 10.50
C VAL A 69 6.95 -2.22 10.86
N ALA A 70 6.46 -3.01 9.91
CA ALA A 70 5.45 -4.04 10.15
C ALA A 70 6.00 -5.31 10.86
N GLY A 71 7.31 -5.40 11.07
CA GLY A 71 7.95 -6.57 11.69
C GLY A 71 8.00 -7.81 10.79
N ILE A 72 7.95 -7.63 9.47
CA ILE A 72 7.96 -8.72 8.49
C ILE A 72 9.30 -8.73 7.76
N HIS A 73 10.04 -9.83 7.85
CA HIS A 73 11.28 -9.99 7.09
C HIS A 73 11.00 -10.25 5.59
N LYS A 74 11.78 -9.64 4.70
CA LYS A 74 11.58 -9.70 3.23
C LYS A 74 11.43 -11.11 2.65
N LYS A 75 12.16 -12.09 3.19
CA LYS A 75 12.08 -13.49 2.74
C LYS A 75 10.76 -14.15 3.18
N VAL A 76 10.29 -13.82 4.39
CA VAL A 76 9.02 -14.34 4.95
C VAL A 76 7.83 -13.73 4.22
N ALA A 77 7.92 -12.46 3.83
CA ALA A 77 6.90 -11.77 3.04
C ALA A 77 6.59 -12.52 1.74
N TRP A 78 7.63 -12.97 1.02
CA TRP A 78 7.46 -13.71 -0.23
C TRP A 78 6.72 -15.04 -0.04
N THR A 79 7.05 -15.79 1.01
CA THR A 79 6.37 -17.05 1.35
C THR A 79 4.92 -16.82 1.77
N SER A 80 4.65 -15.69 2.42
CA SER A 80 3.33 -15.29 2.89
C SER A 80 2.49 -14.59 1.81
N GLY A 81 2.93 -14.61 0.54
CA GLY A 81 2.21 -14.02 -0.60
C GLY A 81 2.09 -12.50 -0.59
N ILE A 82 2.98 -11.83 0.12
CA ILE A 82 3.15 -10.37 0.09
C ILE A 82 4.14 -10.04 -1.04
N SER A 83 3.77 -9.11 -1.92
CA SER A 83 4.68 -8.65 -2.96
C SER A 83 5.67 -7.64 -2.40
N VAL A 84 6.95 -7.75 -2.76
CA VAL A 84 8.03 -6.90 -2.23
C VAL A 84 8.72 -6.19 -3.40
N ASP A 85 8.90 -4.88 -3.28
CA ASP A 85 9.66 -4.05 -4.22
C ASP A 85 10.81 -3.33 -3.50
N PRO A 86 12.05 -3.86 -3.61
CA PRO A 86 13.21 -3.26 -2.96
C PRO A 86 13.60 -1.87 -3.46
N TRP A 87 13.15 -1.47 -4.66
CA TRP A 87 13.54 -0.20 -5.28
C TRP A 87 12.65 0.98 -4.89
N ARG A 88 11.46 0.70 -4.33
CA ARG A 88 10.51 1.74 -3.93
C ARG A 88 11.01 2.46 -2.68
N ARG A 89 11.02 3.80 -2.73
CA ARG A 89 11.34 4.67 -1.59
C ARG A 89 10.10 5.40 -1.13
N ASN A 90 9.94 5.53 0.19
CA ASN A 90 8.86 6.32 0.76
C ASN A 90 9.32 7.76 0.96
N LYS A 91 8.43 8.71 0.67
CA LYS A 91 8.67 10.15 0.88
C LYS A 91 7.72 10.75 1.91
N THR A 92 6.54 10.16 2.08
CA THR A 92 5.49 10.65 2.96
C THR A 92 5.21 9.64 4.07
N THR A 93 4.97 10.15 5.28
CA THR A 93 4.65 9.35 6.46
C THR A 93 3.25 8.73 6.39
N GLU A 94 2.30 9.45 5.79
CA GLU A 94 0.92 8.98 5.59
C GLU A 94 0.87 7.67 4.78
N SER A 95 1.62 7.61 3.68
CA SER A 95 1.66 6.40 2.84
C SER A 95 2.31 5.23 3.56
N LEU A 96 3.39 5.47 4.30
CA LEU A 96 4.05 4.49 5.15
C LEU A 96 3.07 3.91 6.18
N GLN A 97 2.31 4.76 6.87
CA GLN A 97 1.35 4.35 7.88
C GLN A 97 0.18 3.55 7.28
N ALA A 98 -0.38 4.00 6.15
CA ALA A 98 -1.44 3.28 5.46
C ALA A 98 -0.99 1.88 4.99
N HIS A 99 0.24 1.75 4.50
CA HIS A 99 0.80 0.46 4.09
C HIS A 99 1.12 -0.44 5.28
N MET A 100 1.64 0.11 6.37
CA MET A 100 1.84 -0.64 7.62
C MET A 100 0.50 -1.21 8.12
N GLN A 101 -0.55 -0.39 8.16
CA GLN A 101 -1.89 -0.85 8.55
C GLN A 101 -2.37 -1.97 7.62
N ARG A 102 -2.29 -1.76 6.31
CA ARG A 102 -2.64 -2.77 5.30
C ARG A 102 -1.86 -4.09 5.46
N LEU A 103 -0.59 -4.04 5.86
CA LEU A 103 0.21 -5.25 6.15
C LEU A 103 -0.25 -5.95 7.43
N LYS A 104 -0.61 -5.20 8.46
CA LYS A 104 -1.16 -5.73 9.72
C LYS A 104 -2.53 -6.38 9.49
N ASP A 105 -3.40 -5.71 8.76
CA ASP A 105 -4.74 -6.22 8.41
C ASP A 105 -4.63 -7.49 7.53
N TYR A 106 -3.68 -7.50 6.59
CA TYR A 106 -3.41 -8.70 5.81
C TYR A 106 -2.94 -9.85 6.69
N ARG A 107 -2.05 -9.57 7.66
CA ARG A 107 -1.51 -10.58 8.57
C ARG A 107 -2.58 -11.16 9.51
N SER A 108 -3.51 -10.34 10.00
CA SER A 108 -4.63 -10.83 10.82
C SER A 108 -5.61 -11.69 10.02
N ASN A 109 -5.79 -11.39 8.73
CA ASN A 109 -6.70 -12.13 7.85
C ASN A 109 -6.05 -13.37 7.20
N LEU A 110 -4.73 -13.53 7.33
CA LEU A 110 -3.98 -14.62 6.74
C LEU A 110 -4.11 -15.88 7.62
N ILE A 111 -4.67 -16.96 7.05
CA ILE A 111 -4.66 -18.28 7.66
C ILE A 111 -3.42 -19.03 7.18
N LEU A 112 -2.47 -19.31 8.08
CA LEU A 112 -1.26 -20.04 7.75
C LEU A 112 -1.47 -21.54 7.97
N CYS A 113 -1.47 -22.32 6.89
CA CYS A 113 -1.59 -23.77 6.97
C CYS A 113 -0.25 -24.39 7.40
N PRO A 114 -0.24 -25.35 8.35
CA PRO A 114 0.96 -26.05 8.73
C PRO A 114 1.51 -26.84 7.53
N ARG A 115 2.84 -26.83 7.35
CA ARG A 115 3.48 -27.55 6.24
C ARG A 115 3.33 -29.06 6.35
N LYS A 116 3.23 -29.58 7.57
CA LYS A 116 2.89 -30.98 7.87
C LYS A 116 1.64 -30.96 8.74
N SER A 117 0.57 -31.63 8.32
CA SER A 117 -0.72 -31.66 9.03
C SER A 117 -0.61 -32.16 10.47
N LEU A 118 0.33 -33.08 10.73
CA LEU A 118 0.55 -33.71 12.03
C LEU A 118 1.47 -32.90 12.96
N ALA A 119 2.16 -31.87 12.46
CA ALA A 119 3.14 -31.11 13.22
C ALA A 119 2.98 -29.61 12.97
N SER A 120 2.06 -28.98 13.71
CA SER A 120 1.88 -27.53 13.73
C SER A 120 3.05 -26.84 14.43
N LYS A 121 3.58 -25.80 13.80
CA LYS A 121 4.63 -24.94 14.34
C LYS A 121 4.03 -23.65 14.91
N LYS A 122 4.86 -22.89 15.63
CA LYS A 122 4.50 -21.56 16.14
C LYS A 122 4.13 -20.64 14.96
N GLY A 123 2.89 -20.16 14.95
CA GLY A 123 2.35 -19.28 13.90
C GLY A 123 1.44 -19.96 12.89
N ASP A 124 1.25 -21.28 12.96
CA ASP A 124 0.24 -21.99 12.18
C ASP A 124 -1.16 -21.81 12.79
N SER A 125 -2.18 -21.81 11.94
CA SER A 125 -3.58 -21.67 12.34
C SER A 125 -4.13 -22.93 13.02
N SER A 126 -5.14 -22.76 13.87
CA SER A 126 -5.79 -23.87 14.58
C SER A 126 -6.63 -24.74 13.64
N ALA A 127 -6.92 -25.97 14.04
CA ALA A 127 -7.70 -26.91 13.23
C ALA A 127 -9.11 -26.39 12.88
N GLU A 128 -9.68 -25.51 13.71
CA GLU A 128 -10.99 -24.88 13.48
C GLU A 128 -10.93 -23.86 12.35
N GLU A 129 -9.91 -22.99 12.38
CA GLU A 129 -9.69 -22.00 11.33
C GLU A 129 -9.41 -22.65 9.98
N LEU A 130 -8.72 -23.81 9.98
CA LEU A 130 -8.43 -24.58 8.78
C LEU A 130 -9.69 -25.13 8.09
N LYS A 131 -10.76 -25.40 8.84
CA LYS A 131 -12.05 -25.86 8.27
C LYS A 131 -12.85 -24.72 7.66
N LEU A 132 -12.72 -23.51 8.21
CA LEU A 132 -13.34 -22.28 7.68
C LEU A 132 -12.65 -21.77 6.41
N VAL A 133 -11.59 -22.43 5.95
CA VAL A 133 -10.80 -21.95 4.83
C VAL A 133 -11.56 -22.10 3.51
N THR A 134 -11.98 -20.95 2.97
CA THR A 134 -12.50 -20.81 1.62
C THR A 134 -11.48 -20.15 0.70
N GLN A 135 -11.51 -20.47 -0.60
CA GLN A 135 -10.68 -19.76 -1.57
C GLN A 135 -11.29 -18.40 -1.88
N LEU A 136 -10.48 -17.36 -1.78
CA LEU A 136 -10.87 -16.02 -2.24
C LEU A 136 -10.88 -15.95 -3.77
N THR A 137 -12.05 -15.70 -4.35
CA THR A 137 -12.22 -15.39 -5.77
C THR A 137 -12.18 -13.88 -5.97
N GLY A 138 -11.04 -13.33 -6.40
CA GLY A 138 -10.91 -11.90 -6.68
C GLY A 138 -9.53 -11.31 -6.39
N LEU A 139 -9.46 -9.98 -6.29
CA LEU A 139 -8.27 -9.27 -5.84
C LEU A 139 -8.20 -9.30 -4.31
N VAL A 140 -7.04 -9.63 -3.76
CA VAL A 140 -6.78 -9.58 -2.31
C VAL A 140 -6.89 -8.14 -1.81
N MET A 141 -7.80 -7.90 -0.85
CA MET A 141 -8.08 -6.58 -0.26
C MET A 141 -8.23 -5.47 -1.31
N PRO A 142 -9.37 -5.40 -2.03
CA PRO A 142 -9.54 -4.45 -3.12
C PRO A 142 -9.38 -3.00 -2.64
N ILE A 143 -8.62 -2.21 -3.39
CA ILE A 143 -8.40 -0.79 -3.10
C ILE A 143 -9.64 -0.04 -3.56
N ARG A 144 -10.28 0.71 -2.66
CA ARG A 144 -11.46 1.52 -2.95
C ARG A 144 -11.14 2.98 -2.64
N ASN A 145 -11.46 3.87 -3.56
CA ASN A 145 -11.37 5.30 -3.34
C ASN A 145 -12.73 5.76 -2.79
N VAL A 146 -12.84 5.86 -1.48
CA VAL A 146 -14.06 6.37 -0.83
C VAL A 146 -13.76 7.75 -0.27
N TYR A 147 -14.33 8.77 -0.88
CA TYR A 147 -14.28 10.15 -0.40
C TYR A 147 -15.70 10.65 -0.18
N LYS A 148 -16.04 10.97 1.08
CA LYS A 148 -17.33 11.58 1.43
C LYS A 148 -17.11 12.59 2.55
N GLU A 149 -17.27 13.86 2.23
CA GLU A 149 -17.31 14.93 3.22
C GLU A 149 -18.73 15.10 3.76
N LYS A 150 -18.83 15.49 5.03
CA LYS A 150 -20.10 15.86 5.65
C LYS A 150 -20.38 17.34 5.35
N ALA A 151 -21.64 17.69 5.11
CA ALA A 151 -22.04 19.08 4.94
C ALA A 151 -21.73 19.90 6.21
N ARG A 152 -21.20 21.10 6.04
CA ARG A 152 -20.84 22.04 7.12
C ARG A 152 -21.38 23.43 6.78
N VAL A 153 -21.62 24.22 7.81
CA VAL A 153 -21.97 25.64 7.66
C VAL A 153 -20.73 26.41 7.23
N ILE A 154 -20.87 27.27 6.22
CA ILE A 154 -19.79 28.07 5.66
C ILE A 154 -19.36 29.13 6.68
N THR A 155 -18.06 29.19 6.98
CA THR A 155 -17.49 30.17 7.91
C THR A 155 -17.40 31.56 7.26
N GLU A 156 -17.30 32.62 8.07
CA GLU A 156 -17.15 33.99 7.55
C GLU A 156 -15.82 34.18 6.80
N GLU A 157 -14.77 33.49 7.23
CA GLU A 157 -13.46 33.49 6.58
C GLU A 157 -13.52 32.92 5.15
N GLU A 158 -14.22 31.79 4.96
CA GLU A 158 -14.43 31.17 3.65
C GLU A 158 -15.21 32.09 2.70
N LYS A 159 -16.18 32.86 3.22
CA LYS A 159 -16.95 33.83 2.40
C LYS A 159 -16.09 35.00 1.94
N ASN A 160 -15.17 35.45 2.79
CA ASN A 160 -14.30 36.58 2.50
C ASN A 160 -13.06 36.19 1.66
N PHE A 161 -12.80 34.89 1.48
CA PHE A 161 -11.64 34.41 0.75
C PHE A 161 -11.74 34.68 -0.76
N LYS A 162 -10.84 35.54 -1.28
CA LYS A 162 -10.75 35.87 -2.71
C LYS A 162 -9.91 34.84 -3.48
N ALA A 163 -10.51 33.71 -3.84
CA ALA A 163 -9.82 32.60 -4.50
C ALA A 163 -9.05 33.03 -5.78
N PHE A 164 -9.70 33.76 -6.68
CA PHE A 164 -9.09 34.22 -7.94
C PHE A 164 -7.85 35.10 -7.70
N ALA A 165 -7.97 36.11 -6.84
CA ALA A 165 -6.85 37.00 -6.50
C ALA A 165 -5.68 36.21 -5.88
N SER A 166 -5.98 35.25 -5.00
CA SER A 166 -4.97 34.43 -4.34
C SER A 166 -4.16 33.58 -5.34
N LEU A 167 -4.82 32.96 -6.32
CA LEU A 167 -4.16 32.21 -7.39
C LEU A 167 -3.25 33.10 -8.24
N HIS A 168 -3.73 34.28 -8.64
CA HIS A 168 -2.94 35.22 -9.42
C HIS A 168 -1.71 35.72 -8.66
N MET A 169 -1.86 36.06 -7.37
CA MET A 169 -0.75 36.47 -6.51
C MET A 169 0.27 35.33 -6.32
N ALA A 170 -0.19 34.09 -6.13
CA ALA A 170 0.69 32.93 -6.01
C ALA A 170 1.51 32.71 -7.29
N CYS A 171 0.88 32.80 -8.47
CA CYS A 171 1.57 32.73 -9.76
C CYS A 171 2.61 33.86 -9.91
N ALA A 172 2.25 35.10 -9.56
CA ALA A 172 3.17 36.25 -9.63
C ALA A 172 4.36 36.08 -8.67
N ASN A 173 4.12 35.62 -7.44
CA ASN A 173 5.16 35.37 -6.45
C ASN A 173 6.11 34.24 -6.90
N ALA A 174 5.59 33.13 -7.42
CA ALA A 174 6.42 32.04 -7.94
C ALA A 174 7.28 32.49 -9.13
N ARG A 175 6.72 33.28 -10.05
CA ARG A 175 7.44 33.84 -11.21
C ARG A 175 8.53 34.84 -10.81
N LEU A 176 8.25 35.71 -9.83
CA LEU A 176 9.14 36.80 -9.43
C LEU A 176 10.08 36.44 -8.27
N PHE A 177 10.02 35.22 -7.73
CA PHE A 177 10.80 34.80 -6.57
C PHE A 177 12.31 35.04 -6.75
N GLY A 178 12.89 34.53 -7.86
CA GLY A 178 14.31 34.67 -8.13
C GLY A 178 14.76 36.12 -8.32
N ILE A 179 13.96 36.92 -9.03
CA ILE A 179 14.28 38.35 -9.27
C ILE A 179 14.24 39.13 -7.97
N ARG A 180 13.22 38.90 -7.13
CA ARG A 180 13.09 39.55 -5.83
C ARG A 180 14.23 39.14 -4.89
N ALA A 181 14.60 37.85 -4.88
CA ALA A 181 15.73 37.36 -4.08
C ALA A 181 17.06 38.00 -4.53
N LYS A 182 17.30 38.15 -5.85
CA LYS A 182 18.49 38.81 -6.38
C LYS A 182 18.54 40.29 -5.98
N ARG A 183 17.45 41.04 -6.19
CA ARG A 183 17.38 42.46 -5.81
C ARG A 183 17.54 42.67 -4.30
N ALA A 184 17.00 41.78 -3.48
CA ALA A 184 17.18 41.83 -2.03
C ALA A 184 18.64 41.63 -1.62
N LYS A 185 19.38 40.74 -2.31
CA LYS A 185 20.82 40.55 -2.08
C LYS A 185 21.64 41.76 -2.51
N GLU A 186 21.40 42.28 -3.72
CA GLU A 186 22.09 43.46 -4.24
C GLU A 186 21.84 44.70 -3.37
N ALA A 187 20.60 44.91 -2.91
CA ALA A 187 20.28 46.00 -1.99
C ALA A 187 21.02 45.85 -0.65
N ALA A 188 21.07 44.63 -0.10
CA ALA A 188 21.80 44.38 1.13
C ALA A 188 23.33 44.59 0.97
N GLU A 189 23.90 44.21 -0.17
CA GLU A 189 25.32 44.45 -0.50
C GLU A 189 25.61 45.95 -0.62
N GLN A 190 24.73 46.70 -1.30
CA GLN A 190 24.85 48.17 -1.39
C GLN A 190 24.71 48.86 -0.04
N ASP A 191 23.81 48.39 0.84
CA ASP A 191 23.66 48.94 2.18
C ASP A 191 24.85 48.62 3.09
N VAL A 192 25.56 47.51 2.85
CA VAL A 192 26.83 47.18 3.51
C VAL A 192 27.96 48.06 2.99
N GLU A 193 28.02 48.29 1.68
CA GLU A 193 29.02 49.15 1.06
C GLU A 193 28.87 50.61 1.49
N LYS A 194 27.63 51.11 1.61
CA LYS A 194 27.34 52.46 2.14
C LYS A 194 27.67 52.65 3.62
N LYS A 195 27.81 51.56 4.38
CA LYS A 195 28.15 51.59 5.81
C LYS A 195 29.66 51.44 6.08
N LYS A 196 30.44 51.06 5.06
CA LYS A 196 31.90 51.09 5.10
C LYS A 196 32.40 52.48 4.73
#